data_AF-A0A4P8IZ34-F1
#
_entry.id   AF-A0A4P8IZ34-F1
#
_cell.length_a   1.000
_cell.length_b   1.000
_cell.length_c   1.000
_cell.angle_alpha   90.00
_cell.angle_beta   90.00
_cell.angle_gamma   90.00
#
_symmetry.space_group_name_H-M   'P 1'
#
loop_
_entity.id
_entity.type
_entity.pdbx_description
1 polymer ?
#
loop_
_entity_poly.entity_id
_entity_poly.type
_entity_poly.pdbx_seq_one_letter_code
_entity_poly.pdbx_strand_id
1 'polypeptide(L)'
;MIAKPIGGIPECPAQAALPGDIGAPDHACFQHADARRYGLAPFGTETLVVTWPAGKQPDLVDGDSMRVSIIDGIVEGIRLSTRGLAFQQRNYTLLEARFGQPAFKWKVTMKSRTGARFEVLKAAWKRPGRITIVYDGAENSTDSGALIIASVREQARMDAAPEQNYTGALALISN
;
A
#
# COMPACT_ATOMS: atom_id res chain seq x y z
N MET A 1 -8.10 29.48 -3.39
CA MET A 1 -8.74 28.42 -2.58
C MET A 1 -7.63 27.48 -2.13
N ILE A 2 -7.42 27.34 -0.83
CA ILE A 2 -6.38 26.46 -0.26
C ILE A 2 -6.86 25.02 -0.46
N ALA A 3 -6.12 24.24 -1.25
CA ALA A 3 -6.44 22.85 -1.52
C ALA A 3 -6.55 22.07 -0.20
N LYS A 4 -7.66 21.37 0.03
CA LYS A 4 -7.81 20.48 1.18
C LYS A 4 -6.93 19.25 0.92
N PRO A 5 -5.94 18.94 1.76
CA PRO A 5 -5.12 17.75 1.59
C PRO A 5 -5.98 16.49 1.77
N ILE A 6 -5.47 15.33 1.33
CA ILE A 6 -6.16 14.03 1.41
C ILE A 6 -6.88 13.90 2.75
N GLY A 7 -8.23 13.90 2.72
CA GLY A 7 -9.04 13.60 3.90
C GLY A 7 -8.72 14.40 5.17
N GLY A 8 -8.06 15.56 5.08
CA GLY A 8 -7.64 16.35 6.25
C GLY A 8 -6.33 15.90 6.93
N ILE A 9 -5.53 15.03 6.30
CA ILE A 9 -4.20 14.64 6.77
C ILE A 9 -3.21 15.77 6.41
N PRO A 10 -2.46 16.35 7.38
CA PRO A 10 -1.48 17.40 7.08
C PRO A 10 -0.20 16.83 6.48
N GLU A 11 0.62 17.69 5.87
CA GLU A 11 1.97 17.31 5.47
C GLU A 11 2.84 17.09 6.72
N CYS A 12 3.75 16.12 6.69
CA CYS A 12 4.66 15.89 7.79
C CYS A 12 5.57 17.12 8.00
N PRO A 13 5.93 17.45 9.25
CA PRO A 13 6.85 18.55 9.51
C PRO A 13 8.11 18.40 8.67
N ALA A 14 8.45 19.44 7.91
CA ALA A 14 9.65 19.48 7.08
C ALA A 14 10.94 19.64 7.91
N GLN A 15 10.92 19.28 9.21
CA GLN A 15 12.12 19.22 10.03
C GLN A 15 13.06 18.27 9.32
N ALA A 16 14.01 18.89 8.63
CA ALA A 16 15.13 18.24 8.01
C ALA A 16 15.61 17.20 9.01
N ALA A 17 15.70 15.96 8.56
CA ALA A 17 16.33 14.89 9.30
C ALA A 17 17.69 15.41 9.81
N LEU A 18 17.70 15.95 11.03
CA LEU A 18 18.92 16.11 11.78
C LEU A 18 19.40 14.67 11.97
N PRO A 19 20.71 14.40 11.84
CA PRO A 19 21.23 13.07 12.14
C PRO A 19 20.78 12.66 13.56
N GLY A 20 19.79 11.77 13.65
CA GLY A 20 19.19 11.35 14.92
C GLY A 20 17.72 11.72 15.17
N ASP A 21 17.06 12.49 14.30
CA ASP A 21 15.62 12.73 14.41
C ASP A 21 14.83 11.56 13.80
N ILE A 22 14.61 10.53 14.62
CA ILE A 22 13.92 9.27 14.31
C ILE A 22 12.51 9.23 14.91
N GLY A 23 11.98 10.39 15.32
CA GLY A 23 10.66 10.50 15.94
C GLY A 23 9.54 10.24 14.94
N ALA A 24 8.72 9.22 15.19
CA ALA A 24 7.45 9.08 14.49
C ALA A 24 6.58 10.33 14.74
N PRO A 25 5.76 10.77 13.77
CA PRO A 25 4.97 11.99 13.90
C PRO A 25 3.89 11.84 14.99
N ASP A 26 3.54 12.94 15.67
CA ASP A 26 2.47 12.91 16.70
C ASP A 26 1.08 12.58 16.13
N HIS A 27 0.88 12.84 14.84
CA HIS A 27 -0.34 12.57 14.09
C HIS A 27 0.00 12.01 12.73
N ALA A 28 -0.93 11.28 12.11
CA ALA A 28 -0.72 10.80 10.75
C ALA A 28 -0.51 11.99 9.81
N CYS A 29 0.49 11.89 8.94
CA CYS A 29 0.86 12.97 8.04
C CYS A 29 1.34 12.41 6.69
N PHE A 30 1.24 13.20 5.62
CA PHE A 30 1.72 12.81 4.30
C PHE A 30 3.05 13.47 3.93
N GLN A 31 3.80 12.85 3.04
CA GLN A 31 4.99 13.39 2.41
C GLN A 31 4.94 13.07 0.92
N HIS A 32 5.50 13.96 0.11
CA HIS A 32 5.72 13.69 -1.30
C HIS A 32 6.77 12.59 -1.49
N ALA A 33 6.59 11.75 -2.51
CA ALA A 33 7.68 10.83 -2.90
C ALA A 33 8.90 11.60 -3.45
N ASP A 34 8.68 12.77 -4.05
CA ASP A 34 9.74 13.70 -4.49
C ASP A 34 9.96 14.79 -3.43
N ALA A 35 11.13 14.80 -2.79
CA ALA A 35 11.51 15.79 -1.79
C ALA A 35 11.47 17.24 -2.30
N ARG A 36 11.58 17.47 -3.61
CA ARG A 36 11.46 18.80 -4.22
C ARG A 36 10.05 19.41 -4.09
N ARG A 37 9.06 18.58 -3.75
CA ARG A 37 7.66 18.98 -3.63
C ARG A 37 7.22 19.19 -2.18
N TYR A 38 8.11 19.04 -1.21
CA TYR A 38 7.79 19.30 0.19
C TYR A 38 7.28 20.73 0.41
N GLY A 39 6.23 20.87 1.22
CA GLY A 39 5.54 22.14 1.48
C GLY A 39 4.48 22.49 0.44
N LEU A 40 4.34 21.69 -0.63
CA LEU A 40 3.32 21.92 -1.66
C LEU A 40 2.09 21.07 -1.37
N ALA A 41 0.90 21.67 -1.55
CA ALA A 41 -0.32 20.89 -1.52
C ALA A 41 -0.30 19.83 -2.64
N PRO A 42 -0.76 18.60 -2.37
CA PRO A 42 -0.89 17.60 -3.43
C PRO A 42 -1.82 18.11 -4.54
N PHE A 43 -1.41 17.96 -5.79
CA PHE A 43 -2.16 18.41 -6.95
C PHE A 43 -2.02 17.42 -8.11
N GLY A 44 -3.12 17.21 -8.84
CA GLY A 44 -3.13 16.33 -9.99
C GLY A 44 -2.93 14.86 -9.62
N THR A 45 -2.02 14.19 -10.33
CA THR A 45 -1.72 12.76 -10.16
C THR A 45 -0.35 12.56 -9.54
N GLU A 46 -0.29 11.94 -8.36
CA GLU A 46 0.96 11.71 -7.65
C GLU A 46 0.85 10.60 -6.59
N THR A 47 2.01 10.10 -6.15
CA THR A 47 2.13 9.15 -5.05
C THR A 47 2.67 9.85 -3.81
N LEU A 48 1.97 9.71 -2.70
CA LEU A 48 2.37 10.21 -1.39
C LEU A 48 2.71 9.06 -0.45
N VAL A 49 3.60 9.32 0.49
CA VAL A 49 3.86 8.45 1.64
C VAL A 49 3.07 9.01 2.81
N VAL A 50 2.21 8.20 3.42
CA VAL A 50 1.51 8.57 4.66
C VAL A 50 2.13 7.81 5.80
N THR A 51 2.65 8.52 6.79
CA THR A 51 3.31 7.96 7.97
C THR A 51 2.34 7.98 9.14
N TRP A 52 2.29 6.89 9.92
CA TRP A 52 1.51 6.81 11.15
C TRP A 52 2.33 7.24 12.37
N PRO A 53 1.65 7.69 13.44
CA PRO A 53 2.29 7.82 14.74
C PRO A 53 2.81 6.48 15.27
N ALA A 54 3.81 6.56 16.16
CA ALA A 54 4.36 5.38 16.82
C ALA A 54 3.26 4.54 17.50
N GLY A 55 3.20 3.26 17.16
CA GLY A 55 2.25 2.31 17.75
C GLY A 55 0.79 2.53 17.33
N LYS A 56 0.53 3.36 16.32
CA LYS A 56 -0.82 3.62 15.78
C LYS A 56 -1.01 3.06 14.36
N GLN A 57 -0.01 2.36 13.82
CA GLN A 57 -0.16 1.66 12.56
C GLN A 57 -1.15 0.50 12.68
N PRO A 58 -1.89 0.14 11.61
CA PRO A 58 -2.76 -1.04 11.62
C PRO A 58 -1.97 -2.34 11.85
N ASP A 59 -2.56 -3.29 12.58
CA ASP A 59 -2.00 -4.61 12.92
C ASP A 59 -1.45 -5.45 11.75
N LEU A 60 -1.90 -5.15 10.54
CA LEU A 60 -1.51 -5.84 9.31
C LEU A 60 -0.19 -5.30 8.73
N VAL A 61 0.14 -4.04 9.05
CA VAL A 61 1.20 -3.29 8.39
C VAL A 61 2.56 -3.65 8.98
N ASP A 62 3.53 -3.81 8.09
CA ASP A 62 4.94 -3.88 8.43
C ASP A 62 5.61 -2.56 8.10
N GLY A 63 6.08 -1.85 9.13
CA GLY A 63 6.60 -0.50 9.04
C GLY A 63 5.68 0.56 9.65
N ASP A 64 5.97 1.81 9.32
CA ASP A 64 5.36 3.02 9.87
C ASP A 64 4.67 3.88 8.79
N SER A 65 4.61 3.40 7.55
CA SER A 65 4.03 4.16 6.44
C SER A 65 3.28 3.32 5.40
N MET A 66 2.43 4.00 4.65
CA MET A 66 1.75 3.50 3.45
C MET A 66 1.99 4.41 2.26
N ARG A 67 1.80 3.87 1.06
CA ARG A 67 1.72 4.69 -0.16
C ARG A 67 0.27 4.94 -0.52
N VAL A 68 -0.02 6.17 -0.92
CA VAL A 68 -1.34 6.61 -1.39
C VAL A 68 -1.17 7.20 -2.77
N SER A 69 -1.90 6.65 -3.74
CA SER A 69 -1.98 7.21 -5.08
C SER A 69 -3.16 8.17 -5.17
N ILE A 70 -2.87 9.38 -5.60
CA ILE A 70 -3.86 10.40 -5.92
C ILE A 70 -3.98 10.51 -7.44
N ILE A 71 -5.19 10.60 -7.97
CA ILE A 71 -5.47 11.01 -9.35
C ILE A 71 -6.48 12.16 -9.31
N ASP A 72 -6.11 13.30 -9.88
CA ASP A 72 -6.88 14.55 -9.88
C ASP A 72 -7.36 14.99 -8.49
N GLY A 73 -6.48 14.85 -7.49
CA GLY A 73 -6.79 15.22 -6.10
C GLY A 73 -7.68 14.22 -5.34
N ILE A 74 -8.06 13.09 -5.94
CA ILE A 74 -8.85 12.03 -5.32
C ILE A 74 -7.93 10.85 -4.98
N VAL A 75 -8.10 10.26 -3.80
CA VAL A 75 -7.41 9.00 -3.45
C VAL A 75 -8.00 7.87 -4.28
N GLU A 76 -7.17 7.28 -5.13
CA GLU A 76 -7.57 6.19 -6.03
C GLU A 76 -6.80 4.90 -5.75
N GLY A 77 -5.70 4.98 -5.00
CA GLY A 77 -4.87 3.84 -4.64
C GLY A 77 -4.31 3.90 -3.23
N ILE A 78 -4.21 2.74 -2.59
CA ILE A 78 -3.49 2.55 -1.32
C ILE A 78 -2.63 1.30 -1.47
N ARG A 79 -1.37 1.38 -1.05
CA ARG A 79 -0.47 0.24 -0.93
C ARG A 79 0.15 0.19 0.45
N LEU A 80 -0.01 -0.95 1.11
CA LEU A 80 0.49 -1.25 2.44
C LEU A 80 1.49 -2.40 2.33
N SER A 81 2.66 -2.23 2.92
CA SER A 81 3.58 -3.35 3.16
C SER A 81 3.05 -4.16 4.34
N THR A 82 3.12 -5.48 4.22
CA THR A 82 2.72 -6.41 5.28
C THR A 82 3.85 -7.36 5.56
N ARG A 83 3.84 -8.01 6.72
CA ARG A 83 4.81 -9.07 7.01
C ARG A 83 4.57 -10.25 6.06
N GLY A 84 5.65 -10.87 5.61
CA GLY A 84 5.63 -11.94 4.61
C GLY A 84 5.06 -13.28 5.10
N LEU A 85 5.62 -14.37 4.58
CA LEU A 85 5.08 -15.73 4.66
C LEU A 85 4.75 -16.22 6.07
N ALA A 86 5.58 -15.87 7.06
CA ALA A 86 5.36 -16.27 8.45
C ALA A 86 4.04 -15.73 9.03
N PHE A 87 3.53 -14.62 8.48
CA PHE A 87 2.31 -13.95 8.92
C PHE A 87 1.16 -14.08 7.93
N GLN A 88 1.36 -14.72 6.78
CA GLN A 88 0.38 -14.68 5.69
C GLN A 88 -1.01 -15.21 6.07
N GLN A 89 -1.07 -16.25 6.91
CA GLN A 89 -2.32 -16.83 7.37
C GLN A 89 -3.05 -15.92 8.36
N ARG A 90 -2.30 -15.31 9.30
CA ARG A 90 -2.85 -14.31 10.23
C ARG A 90 -3.41 -13.11 9.45
N ASN A 91 -2.63 -12.60 8.50
CA ASN A 91 -2.97 -11.46 7.68
C ASN A 91 -4.21 -11.74 6.83
N TYR A 92 -4.28 -12.91 6.19
CA TYR A 92 -5.48 -13.36 5.49
C TYR A 92 -6.71 -13.38 6.41
N THR A 93 -6.60 -13.96 7.61
CA THR A 93 -7.72 -14.05 8.55
C THR A 93 -8.22 -12.66 9.00
N LEU A 94 -7.31 -11.71 9.23
CA LEU A 94 -7.68 -10.31 9.53
C LEU A 94 -8.42 -9.65 8.36
N LEU A 95 -7.94 -9.87 7.13
CA LEU A 95 -8.56 -9.33 5.92
C LEU A 95 -9.92 -9.96 5.65
N GLU A 96 -10.07 -11.26 5.84
CA GLU A 96 -11.35 -11.97 5.72
C GLU A 96 -12.36 -11.49 6.76
N ALA A 97 -11.92 -11.27 8.01
CA ALA A 97 -12.77 -10.69 9.05
C ALA A 97 -13.22 -9.26 8.72
N ARG A 98 -12.36 -8.47 8.05
CA ARG A 98 -12.65 -7.07 7.70
C ARG A 98 -13.48 -6.91 6.43
N PHE A 99 -13.20 -7.72 5.41
CA PHE A 99 -13.75 -7.54 4.06
C PHE A 99 -14.72 -8.64 3.65
N GLY A 100 -14.86 -9.70 4.44
CA GLY A 100 -15.64 -10.90 4.13
C GLY A 100 -14.84 -11.93 3.32
N GLN A 101 -15.54 -12.93 2.78
CA GLN A 101 -14.93 -13.91 1.86
C GLN A 101 -14.35 -13.22 0.62
N PRO A 102 -13.13 -13.57 0.19
CA PRO A 102 -12.58 -13.05 -1.06
C PRO A 102 -13.34 -13.61 -2.27
N ALA A 103 -13.38 -12.82 -3.35
CA ALA A 103 -13.87 -13.30 -4.64
C ALA A 103 -12.92 -14.35 -5.23
N PHE A 104 -11.62 -14.23 -4.95
CA PHE A 104 -10.60 -15.17 -5.39
C PHE A 104 -9.60 -15.44 -4.28
N LYS A 105 -9.20 -16.70 -4.11
CA LYS A 105 -8.14 -17.12 -3.21
C LYS A 105 -7.33 -18.20 -3.91
N TRP A 106 -6.02 -18.03 -3.99
CA TRP A 106 -5.14 -18.99 -4.65
C TRP A 106 -3.77 -19.01 -3.98
N LYS A 107 -2.99 -20.02 -4.33
CA LYS A 107 -1.61 -20.15 -3.90
C LYS A 107 -0.68 -20.12 -5.10
N VAL A 108 0.46 -19.46 -4.96
CA VAL A 108 1.51 -19.41 -5.96
C VAL A 108 2.77 -20.04 -5.38
N THR A 109 3.34 -21.03 -6.05
CA THR A 109 4.64 -21.58 -5.66
C THR A 109 5.75 -20.68 -6.17
N MET A 110 6.52 -20.10 -5.26
CA MET A 110 7.69 -19.29 -5.57
C MET A 110 8.97 -20.03 -5.21
N LYS A 111 10.08 -19.65 -5.85
CA LYS A 111 11.41 -20.20 -5.62
C LYS A 111 12.34 -19.07 -5.22
N SER A 112 13.00 -19.21 -4.08
CA SER A 112 14.06 -18.30 -3.62
C SER A 112 15.31 -18.41 -4.51
N ARG A 113 16.22 -17.43 -4.39
CA ARG A 113 17.52 -17.47 -5.09
C ARG A 113 18.36 -18.71 -4.72
N THR A 114 18.23 -19.24 -3.50
CA THR A 114 18.93 -20.46 -3.05
C THR A 114 18.22 -21.74 -3.49
N GLY A 115 17.06 -21.64 -4.12
CA GLY A 115 16.32 -22.76 -4.69
C GLY A 115 15.26 -23.39 -3.79
N ALA A 116 15.11 -22.91 -2.55
CA ALA A 116 14.00 -23.30 -1.69
C ALA A 116 12.66 -22.85 -2.29
N ARG A 117 11.66 -23.72 -2.23
CA ARG A 117 10.29 -23.48 -2.72
C ARG A 117 9.37 -23.14 -1.55
N PHE A 118 8.45 -22.21 -1.77
CA PHE A 118 7.45 -21.83 -0.78
C PHE A 118 6.13 -21.48 -1.45
N GLU A 119 5.02 -21.69 -0.74
CA GLU A 119 3.69 -21.31 -1.20
C GLU A 119 3.31 -19.92 -0.67
N VAL A 120 2.89 -19.07 -1.58
CA VAL A 120 2.39 -17.72 -1.30
C VAL A 120 0.88 -17.70 -1.44
N LEU A 121 0.17 -17.36 -0.36
CA LEU A 121 -1.27 -17.12 -0.37
C LEU A 121 -1.55 -15.76 -1.02
N LYS A 122 -2.44 -15.76 -2.00
CA LYS A 122 -2.99 -14.55 -2.61
C LYS A 122 -4.52 -14.57 -2.49
N ALA A 123 -5.09 -13.38 -2.28
CA ALA A 123 -6.53 -13.23 -2.17
C ALA A 123 -6.98 -11.88 -2.75
N ALA A 124 -8.19 -11.85 -3.32
CA ALA A 124 -8.74 -10.65 -3.92
C ALA A 124 -10.22 -10.46 -3.56
N TRP A 125 -10.60 -9.21 -3.29
CA TRP A 125 -11.98 -8.81 -3.02
C TRP A 125 -12.41 -7.76 -4.04
N LYS A 126 -13.65 -7.90 -4.53
CA LYS A 126 -14.33 -6.86 -5.30
C LYS A 126 -15.29 -6.13 -4.36
N ARG A 127 -15.22 -4.79 -4.32
CA ARG A 127 -16.08 -3.94 -3.48
C ARG A 127 -16.99 -3.07 -4.35
N PRO A 128 -18.13 -2.61 -3.81
CA PRO A 128 -18.94 -1.59 -4.46
C PRO A 128 -18.10 -0.37 -4.85
N GLY A 129 -18.48 0.31 -5.94
CA GLY A 129 -17.68 1.41 -6.49
C GLY A 129 -16.51 0.97 -7.36
N ARG A 130 -16.45 -0.31 -7.75
CA ARG A 130 -15.39 -0.89 -8.58
C ARG A 130 -13.99 -0.73 -7.95
N ILE A 131 -13.93 -0.97 -6.65
CA ILE A 131 -12.68 -1.01 -5.89
C ILE A 131 -12.22 -2.47 -5.80
N THR A 132 -10.96 -2.69 -6.13
CA THR A 132 -10.29 -3.99 -6.00
C THR A 132 -9.34 -3.94 -4.80
N ILE A 133 -9.41 -4.96 -3.96
CA ILE A 133 -8.47 -5.18 -2.86
C ILE A 133 -7.72 -6.46 -3.17
N VAL A 134 -6.39 -6.43 -3.11
CA VAL A 134 -5.53 -7.58 -3.38
C VAL A 134 -4.52 -7.74 -2.27
N TYR A 135 -4.48 -8.95 -1.73
CA TYR A 135 -3.49 -9.37 -0.77
C TYR A 135 -2.49 -10.32 -1.42
N ASP A 136 -1.21 -10.02 -1.22
CA ASP A 136 -0.08 -10.85 -1.60
C ASP A 136 0.74 -11.21 -0.36
N GLY A 137 0.73 -12.49 0.03
CA GLY A 137 1.43 -12.97 1.22
C GLY A 137 2.95 -12.87 1.14
N ALA A 138 3.51 -12.73 -0.06
CA ALA A 138 4.93 -12.51 -0.30
C ALA A 138 5.15 -11.98 -1.73
N GLU A 139 5.61 -10.73 -1.84
CA GLU A 139 5.76 -10.07 -3.14
C GLU A 139 7.15 -10.30 -3.74
N ASN A 140 8.20 -9.81 -3.07
CA ASN A 140 9.58 -9.80 -3.57
C ASN A 140 10.56 -10.60 -2.69
N SER A 141 10.14 -10.97 -1.49
CA SER A 141 10.90 -11.78 -0.54
C SER A 141 9.96 -12.59 0.34
N THR A 142 10.49 -13.57 1.07
CA THR A 142 9.71 -14.36 2.03
C THR A 142 9.23 -13.55 3.22
N ASP A 143 9.83 -12.39 3.45
CA ASP A 143 9.64 -11.60 4.68
C ASP A 143 8.76 -10.36 4.42
N SER A 144 8.43 -10.08 3.16
CA SER A 144 7.63 -8.93 2.73
C SER A 144 6.45 -9.34 1.87
N GLY A 145 5.24 -8.98 2.31
CA GLY A 145 3.99 -9.08 1.56
C GLY A 145 3.38 -7.70 1.30
N ALA A 146 2.24 -7.65 0.64
CA ALA A 146 1.54 -6.40 0.34
C ALA A 146 0.02 -6.53 0.38
N LEU A 147 -0.64 -5.43 0.77
CA LEU A 147 -2.06 -5.20 0.50
C LEU A 147 -2.18 -4.00 -0.43
N ILE A 148 -2.87 -4.18 -1.55
CA ILE A 148 -3.12 -3.14 -2.54
C ILE A 148 -4.63 -2.92 -2.63
N ILE A 149 -5.05 -1.66 -2.58
CA ILE A 149 -6.43 -1.23 -2.81
C ILE A 149 -6.38 -0.25 -3.97
N ALA A 150 -7.13 -0.52 -5.03
CA ALA A 150 -7.15 0.32 -6.22
C ALA A 150 -8.57 0.50 -6.74
N SER A 151 -8.89 1.71 -7.18
CA SER A 151 -10.03 1.94 -8.05
C SER A 151 -9.72 1.49 -9.47
N VAL A 152 -10.72 1.49 -10.35
CA VAL A 152 -10.53 1.23 -11.79
C VAL A 152 -9.56 2.24 -12.42
N ARG A 153 -9.57 3.49 -11.98
CA ARG A 153 -8.68 4.54 -12.54
C ARG A 153 -7.24 4.26 -12.16
N GLU A 154 -6.99 3.92 -10.90
CA GLU A 154 -5.65 3.55 -10.47
C GLU A 154 -5.19 2.25 -11.13
N GLN A 155 -6.08 1.26 -11.25
CA GLN A 155 -5.77 0.03 -11.99
C GLN A 155 -5.29 0.32 -13.41
N ALA A 156 -6.05 1.14 -14.15
CA ALA A 156 -5.71 1.51 -15.51
C ALA A 156 -4.37 2.28 -15.59
N ARG A 157 -4.09 3.15 -14.60
CA ARG A 157 -2.81 3.86 -14.52
C ARG A 157 -1.64 2.90 -14.31
N MET A 158 -1.80 1.95 -13.39
CA MET A 158 -0.79 0.94 -13.08
C MET A 158 -0.51 0.00 -14.25
N ASP A 159 -1.55 -0.36 -15.02
CA ASP A 159 -1.41 -1.20 -16.22
C ASP A 159 -0.70 -0.44 -17.37
N ALA A 160 -0.93 0.87 -17.49
CA ALA A 160 -0.30 1.72 -18.51
C ALA A 160 1.15 2.10 -18.19
N ALA A 161 1.51 2.15 -16.91
CA ALA A 161 2.86 2.46 -16.44
C ALA A 161 3.22 1.54 -15.28
N PRO A 162 3.70 0.30 -15.56
CA PRO A 162 4.10 -0.64 -14.52
C PRO A 162 5.34 -0.09 -13.81
N GLU A 163 5.12 0.70 -12.77
CA GLU A 163 6.15 1.01 -11.78
C GLU A 163 6.69 -0.33 -11.24
N GLN A 164 8.02 -0.47 -11.17
CA GLN A 164 8.72 -1.72 -10.82
C GLN A 164 8.31 -2.33 -9.46
N ASN A 165 7.51 -1.60 -8.65
CA ASN A 165 7.06 -1.98 -7.31
C ASN A 165 5.60 -2.48 -7.24
N TYR A 166 4.91 -2.63 -8.37
CA TYR A 166 3.49 -3.00 -8.41
C TYR A 166 3.18 -4.27 -9.20
N THR A 167 4.21 -4.96 -9.69
CA THR A 167 4.07 -6.10 -10.59
C THR A 167 3.60 -7.36 -9.87
N GLY A 168 2.32 -7.71 -10.10
CA GLY A 168 1.89 -9.11 -10.13
C GLY A 168 0.55 -9.43 -9.46
N ALA A 169 0.10 -8.61 -8.50
CA ALA A 169 -1.10 -8.93 -7.73
C ALA A 169 -2.40 -8.52 -8.45
N LEU A 170 -2.42 -7.34 -9.07
CA LEU A 170 -3.62 -6.79 -9.71
C LEU A 170 -3.87 -7.35 -11.12
N ALA A 171 -2.81 -7.64 -11.89
CA ALA A 171 -2.92 -8.16 -13.27
C ALA A 171 -3.67 -9.50 -13.37
N LEU A 172 -3.78 -10.27 -12.27
CA LEU A 172 -4.48 -11.55 -12.23
C LEU A 172 -6.01 -11.42 -12.06
N ILE A 173 -6.53 -10.22 -11.80
CA ILE A 173 -7.96 -9.99 -11.49
C ILE A 173 -8.65 -9.17 -12.61
N SER A 174 -7.89 -8.76 -13.64
CA SER A 174 -8.34 -7.90 -14.74
C SER A 174 -9.11 -8.60 -15.87
N ASN A 175 -9.63 -9.82 -15.65
CA ASN A 175 -10.53 -10.51 -16.60
C ASN A 175 -12.00 -10.43 -16.15
#